data_AF-A0A653CQ87-F1
#
_entry.id   AF-A0A653CQ87-F1
#
_cell.length_a   1.000
_cell.length_b   1.000
_cell.length_c   1.000
_cell.angle_alpha   90.00
_cell.angle_beta   90.00
_cell.angle_gamma   90.00
#
_symmetry.space_group_name_H-M   'P 1'
#
loop_
_entity.id
_entity.type
_entity.pdbx_description
1 polymer ?
#
loop_
_entity_poly.entity_id
_entity_poly.type
_entity_poly.pdbx_seq_one_letter_code
_entity_poly.pdbx_strand_id
1 'polypeptide(L)'
;MAAYSNRPQDLDGFIPYLSRQDLLFRQQLGADLLAYLAEPTNSVQCEDIGQFIDDLVPWMQSMNHKVSSTGIEVLTYLADRLGSDFRPYLQNVLPHTVDRLGDAKDSVREKAQLLLLKLVERGALQPQQLLDKLRPHFQHKNAKVREEVLRCLINTLNEYGTQSLSLSKFIPDIAGLLSDPTPAVRDTAFSTLVELYRHVGERLRIDLQRKQLVPASKWPALNARFDEAKLADDLLPTAVKNVADVVSLDDVDRVAMPKPAVPIKKPSVGSAVKQKLTSTPSSANPAGAMDEESFISSFEDCSTVQIFSLREATEQLKIIQDIISDSNKEWNKRVEALKRIRSLIVAGALNYEEFYAALRNLDIPLQATLKDLRSQVVREACVTISYLSQCLGNKFEKTAEVLLQPLINLIQNSAKVMASSGLIAVRFIIQNTQSSRLIPIITYNAIKSKSKEIRKASCEFVEYVLGNWSRHSMERHIGTLQEAVKSGIADADPEARQSSRR
;
A
#
# COMPACT_ATOMS: atom_id res chain seq x y z
N MET A 1 38.66 2.29 -9.12
CA MET A 1 39.10 1.44 -10.24
C MET A 1 37.86 0.95 -10.94
N ALA A 2 37.78 1.05 -12.27
CA ALA A 2 36.62 0.57 -13.03
C ALA A 2 36.43 -0.94 -12.75
N ALA A 3 35.25 -1.31 -12.23
CA ALA A 3 34.94 -2.70 -11.87
C ALA A 3 34.93 -3.63 -13.10
N TYR A 4 34.64 -3.08 -14.28
CA TYR A 4 34.59 -3.78 -15.56
C TYR A 4 35.28 -2.94 -16.63
N SER A 5 35.89 -3.59 -17.64
CA SER A 5 36.48 -2.90 -18.80
C SER A 5 35.42 -2.22 -19.67
N ASN A 6 34.21 -2.80 -19.73
CA ASN A 6 32.98 -2.24 -20.30
C ASN A 6 31.79 -2.74 -19.45
N ARG A 7 30.73 -1.93 -19.30
CA ARG A 7 29.51 -2.33 -18.57
C ARG A 7 28.77 -3.41 -19.37
N PRO A 8 28.34 -4.53 -18.75
CA PRO A 8 27.53 -5.54 -19.44
C PRO A 8 26.26 -4.94 -20.05
N GLN A 9 25.89 -5.42 -21.24
CA GLN A 9 24.72 -4.94 -22.00
C GLN A 9 23.59 -5.97 -22.11
N ASP A 10 23.83 -7.19 -21.64
CA ASP A 10 22.91 -8.33 -21.64
C ASP A 10 23.26 -9.26 -20.47
N LEU A 11 22.42 -10.28 -20.24
CA LEU A 11 22.60 -11.25 -19.16
C LEU A 11 23.88 -12.08 -19.32
N ASP A 12 24.24 -12.47 -20.55
CA ASP A 12 25.47 -13.22 -20.83
C ASP A 12 26.73 -12.44 -20.41
N GLY A 13 26.74 -11.12 -20.61
CA GLY A 13 27.81 -10.25 -20.13
C GLY A 13 27.91 -10.16 -18.60
N PHE A 14 26.84 -10.46 -17.85
CA PHE A 14 26.87 -10.49 -16.39
C PHE A 14 27.38 -11.83 -15.81
N ILE A 15 27.14 -12.96 -16.50
CA ILE A 15 27.47 -14.33 -16.02
C ILE A 15 28.90 -14.45 -15.48
N PRO A 16 29.97 -14.02 -16.20
CA PRO A 16 31.35 -14.21 -15.75
C PRO A 16 31.69 -13.52 -14.43
N TYR A 17 30.84 -12.60 -13.97
CA TYR A 17 31.04 -11.78 -12.80
C TYR A 17 30.21 -12.24 -11.58
N LEU A 18 29.17 -13.06 -11.77
CA LEU A 18 28.25 -13.47 -10.70
C LEU A 18 28.92 -14.31 -9.62
N SER A 19 29.91 -15.13 -10.00
CA SER A 19 30.67 -16.01 -9.10
C SER A 19 31.79 -15.31 -8.31
N ARG A 20 32.08 -14.03 -8.61
CA ARG A 20 33.13 -13.28 -7.90
C ARG A 20 32.76 -13.05 -6.45
N GLN A 21 33.73 -13.25 -5.54
CA GLN A 21 33.49 -13.15 -4.10
C GLN A 21 33.69 -11.74 -3.51
N ASP A 22 34.31 -10.82 -4.26
CA ASP A 22 34.54 -9.46 -3.75
C ASP A 22 33.23 -8.74 -3.44
N LEU A 23 33.09 -8.29 -2.19
CA LEU A 23 31.83 -7.76 -1.68
C LEU A 23 31.41 -6.46 -2.36
N LEU A 24 32.34 -5.52 -2.53
CA LEU A 24 32.04 -4.21 -3.12
C LEU A 24 31.70 -4.36 -4.59
N PHE A 25 32.42 -5.24 -5.28
CA PHE A 25 32.15 -5.60 -6.66
C PHE A 25 30.77 -6.23 -6.82
N ARG A 26 30.38 -7.21 -5.99
CA ARG A 26 29.03 -7.81 -6.04
C ARG A 26 27.93 -6.78 -5.80
N GLN A 27 28.14 -5.82 -4.88
CA GLN A 27 27.18 -4.75 -4.65
C GLN A 27 27.04 -3.85 -5.89
N GLN A 28 28.15 -3.48 -6.53
CA GLN A 28 28.13 -2.69 -7.76
C GLN A 28 27.48 -3.48 -8.92
N LEU A 29 27.89 -4.74 -9.12
CA LEU A 29 27.35 -5.63 -10.15
C LEU A 29 25.85 -5.83 -9.97
N GLY A 30 25.42 -6.04 -8.73
CA GLY A 30 24.01 -6.15 -8.38
C GLY A 30 23.21 -4.88 -8.71
N ALA A 31 23.76 -3.70 -8.43
CA ALA A 31 23.13 -2.43 -8.80
C ALA A 31 23.00 -2.26 -10.32
N ASP A 32 24.04 -2.65 -11.07
CA ASP A 32 24.05 -2.61 -12.52
C ASP A 32 23.04 -3.60 -13.13
N LEU A 33 22.99 -4.81 -12.60
CA LEU A 33 22.06 -5.85 -13.05
C LEU A 33 20.60 -5.48 -12.74
N LEU A 34 20.32 -4.93 -11.56
CA LEU A 34 18.98 -4.43 -11.23
C LEU A 34 18.56 -3.27 -12.13
N ALA A 35 19.48 -2.35 -12.44
CA ALA A 35 19.21 -1.26 -13.38
C ALA A 35 18.92 -1.78 -14.79
N TYR A 36 19.63 -2.83 -15.24
CA TYR A 36 19.38 -3.50 -16.51
C TYR A 36 17.99 -4.16 -16.52
N LEU A 37 17.64 -4.93 -15.49
CA LEU A 37 16.35 -5.65 -15.43
C LEU A 37 15.14 -4.75 -15.20
N ALA A 38 15.35 -3.58 -14.59
CA ALA A 38 14.30 -2.58 -14.37
C ALA A 38 13.78 -1.96 -15.68
N GLU A 39 14.59 -1.97 -16.74
CA GLU A 39 14.20 -1.50 -18.07
C GLU A 39 13.39 -2.60 -18.79
N PRO A 40 12.08 -2.40 -19.07
CA PRO A 40 11.24 -3.45 -19.65
C PRO A 40 11.68 -3.90 -21.04
N THR A 41 12.37 -3.04 -21.78
CA THR A 41 12.84 -3.33 -23.14
C THR A 41 14.07 -4.25 -23.18
N ASN A 42 14.80 -4.38 -22.07
CA ASN A 42 15.97 -5.24 -22.00
C ASN A 42 15.58 -6.72 -21.99
N SER A 43 16.36 -7.54 -22.71
CA SER A 43 16.12 -8.98 -22.84
C SER A 43 16.56 -9.73 -21.58
N VAL A 44 15.77 -10.73 -21.19
CA VAL A 44 16.14 -11.72 -20.15
C VAL A 44 16.59 -13.06 -20.77
N GLN A 45 16.74 -13.11 -22.09
CA GLN A 45 17.33 -14.26 -22.77
C GLN A 45 18.84 -14.23 -22.60
N CYS A 46 19.41 -15.39 -22.31
CA CYS A 46 20.84 -15.68 -22.27
C CYS A 46 21.07 -17.12 -22.73
N GLU A 47 22.32 -17.47 -22.99
CA GLU A 47 22.69 -18.83 -23.44
C GLU A 47 22.26 -19.89 -22.42
N ASP A 48 22.48 -19.63 -21.13
CA ASP A 48 22.11 -20.53 -20.04
C ASP A 48 21.51 -19.77 -18.85
N ILE A 49 20.19 -19.62 -18.86
CA ILE A 49 19.44 -19.00 -17.76
C ILE A 49 19.45 -19.86 -16.48
N GLY A 50 19.65 -21.17 -16.60
CA GLY A 50 19.78 -22.07 -15.46
C GLY A 50 21.06 -21.76 -14.68
N GLN A 51 22.19 -21.70 -15.39
CA GLN A 51 23.48 -21.31 -14.82
C GLN A 51 23.41 -19.90 -14.21
N PHE A 52 22.76 -18.95 -14.88
CA PHE A 52 22.58 -17.59 -14.36
C PHE A 52 21.85 -17.59 -13.00
N ILE A 53 20.76 -18.37 -12.87
CA ILE A 53 20.01 -18.49 -11.63
C ILE A 53 20.84 -19.21 -10.55
N ASP A 54 21.53 -20.28 -10.93
CA ASP A 54 22.37 -21.06 -10.01
C ASP A 54 23.53 -20.22 -9.44
N ASP A 55 24.13 -19.35 -10.24
CA ASP A 55 25.17 -18.41 -9.79
C ASP A 55 24.63 -17.30 -8.87
N LEU A 56 23.33 -16.99 -8.94
CA LEU A 56 22.67 -16.03 -8.05
C LEU A 56 22.21 -16.64 -6.72
N VAL A 57 21.97 -17.94 -6.64
CA VAL A 57 21.55 -18.59 -5.39
C VAL A 57 22.53 -18.31 -4.22
N PRO A 58 23.86 -18.38 -4.40
CA PRO A 58 24.84 -17.97 -3.39
C PRO A 58 24.73 -16.51 -2.94
N TRP A 59 24.11 -15.63 -3.73
CA TRP A 59 23.83 -14.25 -3.34
C TRP A 59 22.77 -14.20 -2.26
N MET A 60 21.68 -14.94 -2.42
CA MET A 60 20.60 -15.01 -1.42
C MET A 60 21.13 -15.44 -0.05
N GLN A 61 22.12 -16.33 -0.03
CA GLN A 61 22.72 -16.87 1.19
C GLN A 61 23.81 -15.97 1.80
N SER A 62 24.13 -14.84 1.16
CA SER A 62 25.18 -13.95 1.64
C SER A 62 24.87 -13.39 3.03
N MET A 63 25.87 -13.42 3.92
CA MET A 63 25.80 -12.76 5.23
C MET A 63 25.65 -11.24 5.12
N ASN A 64 26.00 -10.67 3.95
CA ASN A 64 25.75 -9.26 3.69
C ASN A 64 24.32 -9.06 3.18
N HIS A 65 23.48 -8.45 4.03
CA HIS A 65 22.07 -8.19 3.74
C HIS A 65 21.82 -7.43 2.42
N LYS A 66 22.74 -6.57 1.95
CA LYS A 66 22.60 -5.89 0.64
C LYS A 66 22.76 -6.87 -0.50
N VAL A 67 23.81 -7.69 -0.49
CA VAL A 67 24.02 -8.72 -1.53
C VAL A 67 22.90 -9.75 -1.52
N SER A 68 22.47 -10.19 -0.33
CA SER A 68 21.32 -11.08 -0.19
C SER A 68 20.04 -10.48 -0.74
N SER A 69 19.73 -9.24 -0.37
CA SER A 69 18.60 -8.50 -0.92
C SER A 69 18.64 -8.41 -2.44
N THR A 70 19.81 -8.05 -3.01
CA THR A 70 19.97 -7.91 -4.45
C THR A 70 19.78 -9.24 -5.17
N GLY A 71 20.31 -10.35 -4.63
CA GLY A 71 20.06 -11.68 -5.19
C GLY A 71 18.57 -12.03 -5.26
N ILE A 72 17.81 -11.75 -4.19
CA ILE A 72 16.36 -11.98 -4.15
C ILE A 72 15.64 -11.06 -5.16
N GLU A 73 16.01 -9.78 -5.25
CA GLU A 73 15.40 -8.82 -6.17
C GLU A 73 15.64 -9.19 -7.63
N VAL A 74 16.85 -9.60 -7.99
CA VAL A 74 17.18 -10.06 -9.34
C VAL A 74 16.34 -11.29 -9.70
N LEU A 75 16.25 -12.28 -8.81
CA LEU A 75 15.38 -13.45 -9.02
C LEU A 75 13.90 -13.08 -9.09
N THR A 76 13.48 -12.02 -8.40
CA THR A 76 12.11 -11.49 -8.48
C THR A 76 11.82 -10.91 -9.86
N TYR A 77 12.74 -10.13 -10.43
CA TYR A 77 12.63 -9.65 -11.82
C TYR A 77 12.62 -10.81 -12.81
N LEU A 78 13.49 -11.80 -12.65
CA LEU A 78 13.51 -12.98 -13.52
C LEU A 78 12.21 -13.77 -13.43
N ALA A 79 11.69 -14.00 -12.23
CA ALA A 79 10.37 -14.63 -12.04
C ALA A 79 9.25 -13.81 -12.70
N ASP A 80 9.30 -12.48 -12.60
CA ASP A 80 8.30 -11.59 -13.22
C ASP A 80 8.30 -11.69 -14.75
N ARG A 81 9.49 -11.85 -15.36
CA ARG A 81 9.71 -11.83 -16.81
C ARG A 81 9.62 -13.21 -17.47
N LEU A 82 10.07 -14.27 -16.80
CA LEU A 82 10.03 -15.66 -17.29
C LEU A 82 8.68 -16.33 -17.03
N GLY A 83 7.96 -15.89 -15.99
CA GLY A 83 6.66 -16.46 -15.61
C GLY A 83 6.67 -17.97 -15.44
N SER A 84 5.87 -18.70 -16.23
CA SER A 84 5.83 -20.17 -16.15
C SER A 84 7.15 -20.84 -16.44
N ASP A 85 8.03 -20.20 -17.23
CA ASP A 85 9.33 -20.75 -17.60
C ASP A 85 10.31 -20.72 -16.42
N PHE A 86 9.96 -20.05 -15.32
CA PHE A 86 10.72 -20.10 -14.08
C PHE A 86 10.55 -21.43 -13.31
N ARG A 87 9.53 -22.23 -13.66
CA ARG A 87 9.18 -23.50 -12.96
C ARG A 87 10.36 -24.46 -12.72
N PRO A 88 11.26 -24.72 -13.69
CA PRO A 88 12.37 -25.66 -13.50
C PRO A 88 13.31 -25.27 -12.36
N TYR A 89 13.42 -23.97 -12.07
CA TYR A 89 14.38 -23.43 -11.09
C TYR A 89 13.81 -23.33 -9.67
N LEU A 90 12.51 -23.58 -9.50
CA LEU A 90 11.84 -23.49 -8.19
C LEU A 90 12.45 -24.39 -7.13
N GLN A 91 12.90 -25.59 -7.51
CA GLN A 91 13.50 -26.54 -6.57
C GLN A 91 14.77 -25.97 -5.94
N ASN A 92 15.54 -25.18 -6.69
CA ASN A 92 16.77 -24.56 -6.20
C ASN A 92 16.47 -23.24 -5.46
N VAL A 93 15.61 -22.39 -6.01
CA VAL A 93 15.37 -21.03 -5.49
C VAL A 93 14.49 -21.03 -4.23
N LEU A 94 13.48 -21.90 -4.16
CA LEU A 94 12.47 -21.82 -3.12
C LEU A 94 13.00 -22.08 -1.70
N PRO A 95 13.83 -23.12 -1.43
CA PRO A 95 14.38 -23.36 -0.09
C PRO A 95 15.13 -22.13 0.45
N HIS A 96 15.93 -21.50 -0.40
CA HIS A 96 16.71 -20.32 -0.02
C HIS A 96 15.83 -19.07 0.17
N THR A 97 14.75 -18.96 -0.59
CA THR A 97 13.74 -17.91 -0.36
C THR A 97 13.09 -18.08 1.01
N VAL A 98 12.73 -19.31 1.39
CA VAL A 98 12.13 -19.61 2.69
C VAL A 98 13.11 -19.35 3.84
N ASP A 99 14.39 -19.69 3.68
CA ASP A 99 15.42 -19.34 4.67
C ASP A 99 15.51 -17.82 4.88
N ARG A 100 15.32 -17.03 3.82
CA ARG A 100 15.33 -15.56 3.87
C ARG A 100 14.10 -14.94 4.52
N LEU A 101 13.00 -15.68 4.66
CA LEU A 101 11.90 -15.28 5.56
C LEU A 101 12.32 -15.27 7.04
N GLY A 102 13.46 -15.88 7.37
CA GLY A 102 14.03 -15.88 8.72
C GLY A 102 15.03 -14.77 8.98
N ASP A 103 15.27 -13.86 8.03
CA ASP A 103 16.35 -12.88 8.12
C ASP A 103 16.11 -11.84 9.22
N ALA A 104 17.20 -11.38 9.84
CA ALA A 104 17.16 -10.38 10.90
C ALA A 104 16.72 -9.01 10.39
N LYS A 105 16.87 -8.72 9.09
CA LYS A 105 16.45 -7.46 8.48
C LYS A 105 15.07 -7.59 7.82
N ASP A 106 14.14 -6.75 8.25
CA ASP A 106 12.77 -6.70 7.74
C ASP A 106 12.74 -6.53 6.22
N SER A 107 13.60 -5.67 5.68
CA SER A 107 13.71 -5.43 4.23
C SER A 107 14.12 -6.67 3.42
N VAL A 108 14.86 -7.62 4.00
CA VAL A 108 15.21 -8.89 3.33
C VAL A 108 14.01 -9.83 3.33
N ARG A 109 13.29 -9.91 4.47
CA ARG A 109 12.08 -10.72 4.59
C ARG A 109 10.98 -10.25 3.65
N GLU A 110 10.77 -8.93 3.55
CA GLU A 110 9.81 -8.33 2.62
C GLU A 110 10.11 -8.68 1.15
N LYS A 111 11.39 -8.68 0.76
CA LYS A 111 11.82 -9.10 -0.59
C LYS A 111 11.59 -10.58 -0.84
N ALA A 112 11.86 -11.44 0.16
CA ALA A 112 11.57 -12.86 0.07
C ALA A 112 10.06 -13.12 -0.08
N GLN A 113 9.21 -12.42 0.67
CA GLN A 113 7.75 -12.46 0.51
C GLN A 113 7.32 -12.04 -0.91
N LEU A 114 7.90 -10.96 -1.43
CA LEU A 114 7.59 -10.48 -2.77
C LEU A 114 7.96 -11.51 -3.85
N LEU A 115 9.11 -12.17 -3.73
CA LEU A 115 9.50 -13.24 -4.64
C LEU A 115 8.47 -14.38 -4.62
N LEU A 116 8.06 -14.86 -3.43
CA LEU A 116 7.04 -15.91 -3.33
C LEU A 116 5.72 -15.50 -4.00
N LEU A 117 5.27 -14.26 -3.78
CA LEU A 117 4.06 -13.73 -4.41
C LEU A 117 4.19 -13.69 -5.94
N LYS A 118 5.34 -13.21 -6.45
CA LYS A 118 5.61 -13.10 -7.89
C LYS A 118 5.65 -14.46 -8.60
N LEU A 119 6.20 -15.48 -7.94
CA LEU A 119 6.17 -16.85 -8.44
C LEU A 119 4.72 -17.34 -8.63
N VAL A 120 3.80 -16.97 -7.74
CA VAL A 120 2.39 -17.34 -7.90
C VAL A 120 1.69 -16.47 -8.95
N GLU A 121 1.89 -15.14 -8.89
CA GLU A 121 1.26 -14.16 -9.79
C GLU A 121 1.56 -14.45 -11.27
N ARG A 122 2.80 -14.86 -11.58
CA ARG A 122 3.21 -15.19 -12.95
C ARG A 122 3.05 -16.66 -13.32
N GLY A 123 2.40 -17.44 -12.47
CA GLY A 123 2.08 -18.85 -12.76
C GLY A 123 3.29 -19.78 -12.74
N ALA A 124 4.43 -19.38 -12.17
CA ALA A 124 5.52 -20.29 -11.88
C ALA A 124 5.08 -21.33 -10.83
N LEU A 125 4.30 -20.91 -9.84
CA LEU A 125 3.80 -21.76 -8.76
C LEU A 125 2.29 -21.58 -8.60
N GLN A 126 1.54 -22.66 -8.33
CA GLN A 126 0.10 -22.51 -8.03
C GLN A 126 -0.10 -22.07 -6.56
N PRO A 127 -1.14 -21.29 -6.22
CA PRO A 127 -1.39 -20.83 -4.84
C PRO A 127 -1.38 -21.98 -3.82
N GLN A 128 -2.11 -23.06 -4.11
CA GLN A 128 -2.14 -24.24 -3.23
C GLN A 128 -0.77 -24.91 -3.08
N GLN A 129 0.00 -25.00 -4.18
CA GLN A 129 1.35 -25.60 -4.15
C GLN A 129 2.32 -24.78 -3.31
N LEU A 130 2.19 -23.45 -3.32
CA LEU A 130 2.97 -22.59 -2.42
C LEU A 130 2.67 -22.92 -0.97
N LEU A 131 1.40 -22.92 -0.57
CA LEU A 131 1.02 -23.21 0.82
C LEU A 131 1.47 -24.61 1.24
N ASP A 132 1.35 -25.60 0.35
CA ASP A 132 1.78 -26.97 0.64
C ASP A 132 3.29 -27.06 0.87
N LYS A 133 4.09 -26.33 0.09
CA LYS A 133 5.54 -26.24 0.27
C LYS A 133 5.93 -25.44 1.52
N LEU A 134 5.10 -24.48 1.94
CA LEU A 134 5.32 -23.71 3.17
C LEU A 134 4.85 -24.45 4.43
N ARG A 135 3.98 -25.44 4.32
CA ARG A 135 3.40 -26.16 5.46
C ARG A 135 4.41 -26.68 6.50
N PRO A 136 5.55 -27.29 6.12
CA PRO A 136 6.53 -27.75 7.12
C PRO A 136 7.11 -26.61 7.97
N HIS A 137 7.04 -25.37 7.49
CA HIS A 137 7.68 -24.21 8.09
C HIS A 137 6.83 -23.53 9.17
N PHE A 138 5.57 -23.94 9.37
CA PHE A 138 4.81 -23.58 10.57
C PHE A 138 5.51 -24.05 11.85
N GLN A 139 6.33 -25.10 11.79
CA GLN A 139 7.10 -25.63 12.92
C GLN A 139 8.60 -25.33 12.82
N HIS A 140 9.00 -24.35 12.00
CA HIS A 140 10.40 -24.05 11.77
C HIS A 140 11.11 -23.55 13.04
N LYS A 141 12.39 -23.90 13.24
CA LYS A 141 13.16 -23.49 14.44
C LYS A 141 13.25 -21.96 14.64
N ASN A 142 13.34 -21.20 13.55
CA ASN A 142 13.39 -19.74 13.58
C ASN A 142 11.97 -19.16 13.64
N ALA A 143 11.68 -18.40 14.71
CA ALA A 143 10.39 -17.77 14.94
C ALA A 143 9.98 -16.80 13.83
N LYS A 144 10.95 -16.13 13.19
CA LYS A 144 10.67 -15.20 12.08
C LYS A 144 10.13 -15.92 10.85
N VAL A 145 10.66 -17.11 10.55
CA VAL A 145 10.10 -17.95 9.47
C VAL A 145 8.65 -18.34 9.78
N ARG A 146 8.36 -18.77 11.02
CA ARG A 146 6.99 -19.12 11.43
C ARG A 146 6.02 -17.94 11.28
N GLU A 147 6.46 -16.74 11.68
CA GLU A 147 5.72 -15.48 11.54
C GLU A 147 5.45 -15.12 10.06
N GLU A 148 6.47 -15.20 9.21
CA GLU A 148 6.36 -14.86 7.78
C GLU A 148 5.56 -15.91 6.99
N VAL A 149 5.59 -17.18 7.36
CA VAL A 149 4.75 -18.22 6.73
C VAL A 149 3.27 -17.94 6.96
N LEU A 150 2.89 -17.50 8.16
CA LEU A 150 1.52 -17.05 8.46
C LEU A 150 1.12 -15.85 7.58
N ARG A 151 2.01 -14.86 7.44
CA ARG A 151 1.79 -13.70 6.56
C ARG A 151 1.64 -14.10 5.09
N CYS A 152 2.48 -15.02 4.62
CA CYS A 152 2.42 -15.53 3.25
C CYS A 152 1.09 -16.23 2.98
N LEU A 153 0.60 -17.02 3.94
CA LEU A 153 -0.72 -17.64 3.87
C LEU A 153 -1.84 -16.60 3.76
N ILE A 154 -1.83 -15.57 4.59
CA ILE A 154 -2.84 -14.49 4.53
C ILE A 154 -2.76 -13.72 3.21
N ASN A 155 -1.57 -13.35 2.75
CA ASN A 155 -1.41 -12.66 1.47
C ASN A 155 -1.93 -13.51 0.30
N THR A 156 -1.65 -14.82 0.33
CA THR A 156 -2.16 -15.77 -0.69
C THR A 156 -3.68 -15.89 -0.59
N LEU A 157 -4.23 -15.97 0.61
CA LEU A 157 -5.68 -16.04 0.83
C LEU A 157 -6.40 -14.77 0.35
N ASN A 158 -5.86 -13.60 0.66
CA ASN A 158 -6.44 -12.31 0.29
C ASN A 158 -6.40 -12.08 -1.22
N GLU A 159 -5.35 -12.55 -1.90
CA GLU A 159 -5.20 -12.41 -3.36
C GLU A 159 -6.07 -13.41 -4.14
N TYR A 160 -6.10 -14.69 -3.73
CA TYR A 160 -6.71 -15.77 -4.53
C TYR A 160 -8.04 -16.29 -3.98
N GLY A 161 -8.42 -15.90 -2.76
CA GLY A 161 -9.64 -16.32 -2.07
C GLY A 161 -9.65 -17.80 -1.66
N THR A 162 -10.67 -18.17 -0.90
CA THR A 162 -10.86 -19.53 -0.36
C THR A 162 -11.13 -20.58 -1.44
N GLN A 163 -11.69 -20.20 -2.58
CA GLN A 163 -12.06 -21.11 -3.68
C GLN A 163 -10.88 -21.84 -4.34
N SER A 164 -9.67 -21.29 -4.22
CA SER A 164 -8.45 -21.83 -4.81
C SER A 164 -7.56 -22.55 -3.80
N LEU A 165 -7.97 -22.57 -2.51
CA LEU A 165 -7.18 -23.01 -1.38
C LEU A 165 -7.96 -23.98 -0.49
N SER A 166 -7.42 -25.16 -0.26
CA SER A 166 -7.87 -26.07 0.79
C SER A 166 -7.24 -25.64 2.12
N LEU A 167 -8.01 -24.92 2.93
CA LEU A 167 -7.53 -24.30 4.18
C LEU A 167 -7.61 -25.27 5.36
N SER A 168 -8.54 -26.23 5.31
CA SER A 168 -8.84 -27.18 6.40
C SER A 168 -7.60 -27.85 7.00
N LYS A 169 -6.63 -28.21 6.15
CA LYS A 169 -5.39 -28.89 6.53
C LYS A 169 -4.37 -28.01 7.24
N PHE A 170 -4.48 -26.68 7.12
CA PHE A 170 -3.58 -25.71 7.75
C PHE A 170 -4.12 -25.20 9.08
N ILE A 171 -5.43 -25.30 9.33
CA ILE A 171 -6.07 -24.82 10.56
C ILE A 171 -5.40 -25.41 11.83
N PRO A 172 -5.11 -26.72 11.91
CA PRO A 172 -4.42 -27.27 13.09
C PRO A 172 -3.01 -26.68 13.29
N ASP A 173 -2.27 -26.48 12.20
CA ASP A 173 -0.91 -25.91 12.24
C ASP A 173 -0.94 -24.46 12.77
N ILE A 174 -1.90 -23.66 12.29
CA ILE A 174 -2.09 -22.25 12.71
C ILE A 174 -2.58 -22.18 14.17
N ALA A 175 -3.57 -22.99 14.54
CA ALA A 175 -4.10 -23.02 15.91
C ALA A 175 -3.04 -23.45 16.93
N GLY A 176 -2.17 -24.40 16.56
CA GLY A 176 -1.02 -24.81 17.38
C GLY A 176 -0.07 -23.64 17.69
N LEU A 177 0.14 -22.74 16.74
CA LEU A 177 0.99 -21.55 16.92
C LEU A 177 0.44 -20.52 17.89
N LEU A 178 -0.84 -20.61 18.29
CA LEU A 178 -1.33 -19.81 19.40
C LEU A 178 -0.52 -20.05 20.67
N SER A 179 0.05 -21.25 20.86
CA SER A 179 0.88 -21.62 22.01
C SER A 179 2.39 -21.59 21.73
N ASP A 180 2.82 -20.91 20.66
CA ASP A 180 4.24 -20.74 20.34
C ASP A 180 5.01 -20.09 21.49
N PRO A 181 6.28 -20.47 21.77
CA PRO A 181 7.10 -19.82 22.79
C PRO A 181 7.31 -18.32 22.54
N THR A 182 7.28 -17.89 21.28
CA THR A 182 7.55 -16.51 20.86
C THR A 182 6.25 -15.68 20.83
N PRO A 183 6.14 -14.58 21.60
CA PRO A 183 4.94 -13.75 21.63
C PRO A 183 4.48 -13.27 20.24
N ALA A 184 5.40 -12.76 19.42
CA ALA A 184 5.09 -12.25 18.09
C ALA A 184 4.46 -13.31 17.16
N VAL A 185 4.87 -14.58 17.29
CA VAL A 185 4.29 -15.68 16.51
C VAL A 185 2.87 -15.98 16.99
N ARG A 186 2.62 -15.97 18.31
CA ARG A 186 1.28 -16.14 18.89
C ARG A 186 0.32 -15.05 18.42
N ASP A 187 0.77 -13.78 18.43
CA ASP A 187 -0.04 -12.64 18.01
C ASP A 187 -0.35 -12.69 16.50
N THR A 188 0.63 -13.11 15.69
CA THR A 188 0.45 -13.30 14.26
C THR A 188 -0.50 -14.47 13.97
N ALA A 189 -0.40 -15.59 14.71
CA ALA A 189 -1.30 -16.73 14.58
C ALA A 189 -2.74 -16.36 14.96
N PHE A 190 -2.90 -15.60 16.04
CA PHE A 190 -4.19 -15.09 16.46
C PHE A 190 -4.82 -14.19 15.38
N SER A 191 -4.05 -13.24 14.84
CA SER A 191 -4.49 -12.38 13.75
C SER A 191 -4.83 -13.16 12.48
N THR A 192 -4.07 -14.21 12.18
CA THR A 192 -4.29 -15.11 11.04
C THR A 192 -5.63 -15.85 11.17
N LEU A 193 -6.00 -16.32 12.36
CA LEU A 193 -7.29 -16.97 12.60
C LEU A 193 -8.46 -15.99 12.46
N VAL A 194 -8.31 -14.74 12.89
CA VAL A 194 -9.30 -13.69 12.68
C VAL A 194 -9.49 -13.40 11.20
N GLU A 195 -8.40 -13.31 10.43
CA GLU A 195 -8.47 -13.10 8.99
C GLU A 195 -9.12 -14.30 8.28
N LEU A 196 -8.76 -15.53 8.65
CA LEU A 196 -9.43 -16.73 8.15
C LEU A 196 -10.94 -16.71 8.46
N TYR A 197 -11.35 -16.19 9.61
CA TYR A 197 -12.77 -16.04 9.95
C TYR A 197 -13.49 -15.06 9.02
N ARG A 198 -12.85 -13.97 8.60
CA ARG A 198 -13.44 -13.04 7.61
C ARG A 198 -13.74 -13.73 6.28
N HIS A 199 -12.91 -14.68 5.89
CA HIS A 199 -13.04 -15.42 4.63
C HIS A 199 -14.01 -16.61 4.71
N VAL A 200 -14.00 -17.34 5.82
CA VAL A 200 -14.70 -18.63 5.99
C VAL A 200 -16.00 -18.48 6.80
N GLY A 201 -16.03 -17.57 7.76
CA GLY A 201 -17.17 -17.31 8.65
C GLY A 201 -17.34 -18.37 9.74
N GLU A 202 -18.59 -18.57 10.16
CA GLU A 202 -18.97 -19.39 11.33
C GLU A 202 -18.50 -20.84 11.24
N ARG A 203 -18.29 -21.36 10.03
CA ARG A 203 -17.75 -22.70 9.81
C ARG A 203 -16.38 -22.90 10.44
N LEU A 204 -15.51 -21.87 10.38
CA LEU A 204 -14.20 -21.93 11.02
C LEU A 204 -14.35 -22.01 12.54
N ARG A 205 -15.25 -21.21 13.13
CA ARG A 205 -15.52 -21.20 14.57
C ARG A 205 -16.03 -22.58 15.03
N ILE A 206 -16.99 -23.16 14.31
CA ILE A 206 -17.51 -24.51 14.60
C ILE A 206 -16.40 -25.56 14.47
N ASP A 207 -15.56 -25.49 13.44
CA ASP A 207 -14.45 -26.43 13.24
C ASP A 207 -13.41 -26.37 14.36
N LEU A 208 -13.00 -25.15 14.76
CA LEU A 208 -12.06 -24.93 15.86
C LEU A 208 -12.62 -25.44 17.20
N GLN A 209 -13.90 -25.22 17.48
CA GLN A 209 -14.55 -25.66 18.71
C GLN A 209 -14.74 -27.18 18.75
N ARG A 210 -15.26 -27.76 17.66
CA ARG A 210 -15.52 -29.21 17.57
C ARG A 210 -14.24 -30.02 17.68
N LYS A 211 -13.15 -29.56 17.04
CA LYS A 211 -11.84 -30.21 17.09
C LYS A 211 -11.00 -29.81 18.32
N GLN A 212 -11.51 -28.90 19.16
CA GLN A 212 -10.83 -28.37 20.35
C GLN A 212 -9.38 -27.90 20.07
N LEU A 213 -9.18 -27.24 18.92
CA LEU A 213 -7.83 -26.86 18.44
C LEU A 213 -7.23 -25.66 19.19
N VAL A 214 -8.09 -24.83 19.79
CA VAL A 214 -7.67 -23.60 20.49
C VAL A 214 -7.66 -23.87 22.01
N PRO A 215 -6.58 -23.52 22.73
CA PRO A 215 -6.55 -23.63 24.19
C PRO A 215 -7.71 -22.88 24.85
N ALA A 216 -8.34 -23.49 25.86
CA ALA A 216 -9.50 -22.91 26.55
C ALA A 216 -9.28 -21.49 27.09
N SER A 217 -8.04 -21.15 27.49
CA SER A 217 -7.67 -19.80 27.95
C SER A 217 -7.66 -18.74 26.85
N LYS A 218 -7.50 -19.13 25.58
CA LYS A 218 -7.41 -18.22 24.42
C LYS A 218 -8.71 -18.15 23.63
N TRP A 219 -9.56 -19.16 23.77
CA TRP A 219 -10.84 -19.23 23.09
C TRP A 219 -11.75 -18.02 23.33
N PRO A 220 -11.97 -17.52 24.58
CA PRO A 220 -12.85 -16.38 24.81
C PRO A 220 -12.41 -15.13 24.04
N ALA A 221 -11.11 -14.84 24.01
CA ALA A 221 -10.56 -13.69 23.31
C ALA A 221 -10.68 -13.83 21.78
N LEU A 222 -10.39 -15.01 21.23
CA LEU A 222 -10.52 -15.27 19.80
C LEU A 222 -11.99 -15.20 19.36
N ASN A 223 -12.88 -15.78 20.16
CA ASN A 223 -14.31 -15.78 19.92
C ASN A 223 -14.90 -14.36 19.93
N ALA A 224 -14.48 -13.52 20.90
CA ALA A 224 -14.87 -12.12 20.93
C ALA A 224 -14.45 -11.36 19.66
N ARG A 225 -13.25 -11.64 19.12
CA ARG A 225 -12.81 -11.05 17.85
C ARG A 225 -13.61 -11.53 16.63
N PHE A 226 -14.05 -12.77 16.63
CA PHE A 226 -14.97 -13.27 15.60
C PHE A 226 -16.31 -12.55 15.67
N ASP A 227 -16.86 -12.38 16.88
CA ASP A 227 -18.11 -11.65 17.09
C ASP A 227 -17.97 -10.16 16.68
N GLU A 228 -16.84 -9.51 17.01
CA GLU A 228 -16.50 -8.15 16.54
C GLU A 228 -16.46 -8.06 15.01
N ALA A 229 -15.76 -8.99 14.34
CA ALA A 229 -15.68 -9.02 12.88
C ALA A 229 -17.05 -9.21 12.22
N LYS A 230 -17.90 -10.04 12.82
CA LYS A 230 -19.27 -10.26 12.36
C LYS A 230 -20.17 -9.02 12.56
N LEU A 231 -20.06 -8.35 13.71
CA LEU A 231 -20.84 -7.14 14.01
C LEU A 231 -20.42 -5.93 13.17
N ALA A 232 -19.14 -5.87 12.78
CA ALA A 232 -18.61 -4.83 11.92
C ALA A 232 -18.95 -5.02 10.42
N ASP A 233 -19.70 -6.07 10.07
CA ASP A 233 -19.95 -6.52 8.68
C ASP A 233 -18.66 -6.68 7.87
N ASP A 234 -17.59 -7.10 8.55
CA ASP A 234 -16.23 -7.27 8.01
C ASP A 234 -16.01 -8.68 7.42
N LEU A 235 -17.12 -9.41 7.20
CA LEU A 235 -17.12 -10.73 6.58
C LEU A 235 -17.16 -10.60 5.06
N LEU A 236 -16.30 -11.33 4.38
CA LEU A 236 -16.28 -11.33 2.92
C LEU A 236 -17.52 -12.07 2.36
N PRO A 237 -17.96 -11.78 1.12
CA PRO A 237 -19.08 -12.48 0.51
C PRO A 237 -18.93 -14.02 0.50
N THR A 238 -17.67 -14.50 0.49
CA THR A 238 -17.32 -15.93 0.62
C THR A 238 -17.72 -16.51 1.96
N ALA A 239 -17.78 -15.73 3.04
CA ALA A 239 -18.22 -16.17 4.37
C ALA A 239 -19.75 -16.15 4.52
N VAL A 240 -20.44 -15.23 3.84
CA VAL A 240 -21.89 -15.02 3.98
C VAL A 240 -22.72 -15.98 3.11
N LYS A 241 -22.28 -16.28 1.88
CA LYS A 241 -22.96 -17.27 1.00
C LYS A 241 -22.92 -18.70 1.56
N ASN A 242 -21.99 -19.00 2.47
CA ASN A 242 -21.84 -20.31 3.12
C ASN A 242 -22.98 -20.67 4.09
N VAL A 243 -23.87 -19.74 4.45
CA VAL A 243 -24.96 -19.99 5.40
C VAL A 243 -26.21 -20.56 4.70
N ALA A 244 -26.36 -20.41 3.38
CA ALA A 244 -27.57 -20.80 2.66
C ALA A 244 -27.66 -22.31 2.32
N ASP A 245 -26.52 -23.03 2.25
CA ASP A 245 -26.47 -24.46 1.90
C ASP A 245 -26.25 -25.36 3.14
N VAL A 246 -27.25 -25.42 4.02
CA VAL A 246 -27.20 -26.19 5.31
C VAL A 246 -27.43 -27.70 5.12
N VAL A 247 -26.85 -28.34 4.09
CA VAL A 247 -27.12 -29.79 3.85
C VAL A 247 -25.91 -30.71 3.68
N SER A 248 -24.67 -30.26 3.89
CA SER A 248 -23.54 -31.19 3.98
C SER A 248 -22.41 -30.68 4.89
N LEU A 249 -22.30 -31.30 6.06
CA LEU A 249 -21.54 -30.80 7.23
C LEU A 249 -20.02 -31.09 7.24
N ASP A 250 -19.45 -31.72 6.22
CA ASP A 250 -18.16 -32.38 6.41
C ASP A 250 -16.89 -31.71 5.84
N ASP A 251 -16.95 -30.69 4.98
CA ASP A 251 -15.71 -30.17 4.35
C ASP A 251 -15.64 -28.65 4.20
N VAL A 252 -14.79 -27.98 5.00
CA VAL A 252 -14.50 -26.51 4.96
C VAL A 252 -14.22 -26.01 3.52
N ASP A 253 -13.83 -26.92 2.63
CA ASP A 253 -13.29 -26.67 1.30
C ASP A 253 -14.27 -26.88 0.11
N ARG A 254 -15.60 -27.11 0.31
CA ARG A 254 -16.51 -27.50 -0.80
C ARG A 254 -17.47 -26.42 -1.38
N VAL A 255 -17.23 -26.14 -2.68
CA VAL A 255 -18.10 -25.76 -3.84
C VAL A 255 -18.18 -24.28 -4.30
N ALA A 256 -18.17 -24.15 -5.64
CA ALA A 256 -17.89 -23.02 -6.51
C ALA A 256 -19.08 -22.11 -6.88
N MET A 257 -18.77 -20.86 -7.21
CA MET A 257 -19.63 -19.86 -7.86
C MET A 257 -18.77 -18.92 -8.73
N PRO A 258 -19.33 -18.17 -9.71
CA PRO A 258 -18.55 -17.42 -10.68
C PRO A 258 -17.68 -16.36 -10.00
N LYS A 259 -16.47 -16.17 -10.56
CA LYS A 259 -15.42 -15.25 -10.11
C LYS A 259 -16.01 -14.00 -9.43
N PRO A 260 -15.58 -13.65 -8.20
CA PRO A 260 -15.85 -12.33 -7.65
C PRO A 260 -15.35 -11.30 -8.66
N ALA A 261 -16.24 -10.45 -9.17
CA ALA A 261 -15.88 -9.28 -9.96
C ALA A 261 -15.30 -8.22 -9.02
N VAL A 262 -14.10 -8.47 -8.51
CA VAL A 262 -13.24 -7.43 -7.98
C VAL A 262 -12.43 -6.93 -9.16
N PRO A 263 -12.54 -5.66 -9.58
CA PRO A 263 -11.70 -5.13 -10.63
C PRO A 263 -10.30 -4.88 -10.05
N ILE A 264 -9.46 -5.91 -10.09
CA ILE A 264 -8.01 -5.78 -9.88
C ILE A 264 -7.39 -5.55 -11.26
N LYS A 265 -6.85 -4.35 -11.49
CA LYS A 265 -6.14 -4.00 -12.73
C LYS A 265 -4.86 -4.85 -12.85
N LYS A 266 -4.84 -5.75 -13.83
CA LYS A 266 -3.63 -6.49 -14.27
C LYS A 266 -2.53 -5.53 -14.76
N PRO A 267 -1.24 -5.81 -14.54
CA PRO A 267 -0.18 -5.14 -15.28
C PRO A 267 0.04 -5.85 -16.62
N SER A 268 -0.30 -5.18 -17.73
CA SER A 268 0.16 -5.57 -19.07
C SER A 268 1.20 -4.57 -19.58
N VAL A 269 2.38 -5.11 -19.90
CA VAL A 269 3.43 -4.46 -20.69
C VAL A 269 2.87 -4.15 -22.08
N GLY A 270 3.13 -2.94 -22.57
CA GLY A 270 2.45 -2.37 -23.74
C GLY A 270 2.77 -3.05 -25.07
N SER A 271 1.78 -3.00 -25.97
CA SER A 271 1.98 -2.87 -27.40
C SER A 271 0.83 -2.04 -27.95
N ALA A 272 1.14 -0.88 -28.53
CA ALA A 272 0.19 -0.13 -29.34
C ALA A 272 0.91 0.41 -30.57
N VAL A 273 0.64 -0.27 -31.70
CA VAL A 273 0.70 0.32 -33.04
C VAL A 273 -0.44 1.35 -33.14
N LYS A 274 -0.13 2.49 -33.76
CA LYS A 274 -0.97 3.68 -33.91
C LYS A 274 -2.32 3.40 -34.59
N GLN A 275 -3.40 3.98 -34.06
CA GLN A 275 -4.46 4.61 -34.88
C GLN A 275 -5.16 5.73 -34.09
N LYS A 276 -5.35 6.89 -34.75
CA LYS A 276 -5.90 8.14 -34.22
C LYS A 276 -7.37 8.00 -33.82
N LEU A 277 -7.76 8.56 -32.67
CA LEU A 277 -8.89 9.50 -32.47
C LEU A 277 -9.01 9.85 -30.96
N THR A 278 -9.56 11.03 -30.69
CA THR A 278 -9.47 11.88 -29.50
C THR A 278 -10.13 11.37 -28.21
N SER A 279 -9.36 11.22 -27.10
CA SER A 279 -9.78 11.47 -25.70
C SER A 279 -8.63 11.16 -24.71
N THR A 280 -8.45 12.02 -23.70
CA THR A 280 -7.42 12.03 -22.63
C THR A 280 -7.20 10.70 -21.88
N PRO A 281 -5.95 10.23 -21.63
CA PRO A 281 -5.69 9.00 -20.88
C PRO A 281 -5.16 9.21 -19.45
N SER A 282 -5.71 8.42 -18.53
CA SER A 282 -5.38 8.27 -17.11
C SER A 282 -4.23 7.28 -16.87
N SER A 283 -3.30 7.65 -15.97
CA SER A 283 -2.08 6.90 -15.64
C SER A 283 -2.30 5.81 -14.57
N ALA A 284 -1.77 4.61 -14.79
CA ALA A 284 -1.82 3.48 -13.85
C ALA A 284 -0.76 3.63 -12.74
N ASN A 285 -1.17 3.46 -11.48
CA ASN A 285 -0.35 3.74 -10.29
C ASN A 285 0.33 2.50 -9.67
N PRO A 286 1.53 2.66 -9.08
CA PRO A 286 2.30 1.58 -8.46
C PRO A 286 1.84 1.22 -7.02
N ALA A 287 1.86 -0.06 -6.66
CA ALA A 287 1.36 -0.62 -5.38
C ALA A 287 1.67 0.22 -4.13
N GLY A 288 0.66 0.43 -3.28
CA GLY A 288 0.72 1.29 -2.08
C GLY A 288 0.63 2.79 -2.33
N ALA A 289 0.58 3.24 -3.59
CA ALA A 289 0.19 4.61 -3.93
C ALA A 289 -1.33 4.71 -3.97
N MET A 290 -1.87 5.76 -3.35
CA MET A 290 -3.24 6.20 -3.61
C MET A 290 -3.29 6.86 -4.99
N ASP A 291 -4.43 6.76 -5.67
CA ASP A 291 -4.75 7.56 -6.85
C ASP A 291 -5.93 8.49 -6.55
N GLU A 292 -6.10 9.52 -7.38
CA GLU A 292 -7.15 10.53 -7.22
C GLU A 292 -8.55 9.89 -7.28
N GLU A 293 -8.73 8.88 -8.12
CA GLU A 293 -9.97 8.11 -8.25
C GLU A 293 -10.34 7.36 -6.94
N SER A 294 -9.35 6.80 -6.23
CA SER A 294 -9.57 6.16 -4.94
C SER A 294 -10.08 7.15 -3.89
N PHE A 295 -9.65 8.41 -3.95
CA PHE A 295 -10.17 9.46 -3.07
C PHE A 295 -11.61 9.78 -3.44
N ILE A 296 -11.90 10.01 -4.73
CA ILE A 296 -13.25 10.32 -5.22
C ILE A 296 -14.24 9.22 -4.83
N SER A 297 -13.90 7.95 -5.10
CA SER A 297 -14.74 6.80 -4.72
C SER A 297 -14.95 6.70 -3.21
N SER A 298 -13.98 7.17 -2.42
CA SER A 298 -14.06 7.14 -0.96
C SER A 298 -14.86 8.31 -0.38
N PHE A 299 -15.09 9.43 -1.09
CA PHE A 299 -15.68 10.66 -0.53
C PHE A 299 -17.06 10.47 0.10
N GLU A 300 -17.90 9.65 -0.51
CA GLU A 300 -19.24 9.33 0.00
C GLU A 300 -19.32 7.92 0.61
N ASP A 301 -18.21 7.17 0.62
CA ASP A 301 -18.08 5.90 1.35
C ASP A 301 -17.96 6.17 2.86
N CYS A 302 -19.12 6.45 3.46
CA CYS A 302 -19.30 6.74 4.87
C CYS A 302 -20.73 6.39 5.27
N SER A 303 -20.97 6.21 6.57
CA SER A 303 -22.30 5.86 7.07
C SER A 303 -23.32 6.96 6.76
N THR A 304 -24.52 6.57 6.34
CA THR A 304 -25.64 7.48 6.12
C THR A 304 -26.18 7.99 7.44
N VAL A 305 -26.39 9.30 7.54
CA VAL A 305 -26.85 9.97 8.76
C VAL A 305 -27.93 10.98 8.42
N GLN A 306 -28.84 11.22 9.35
CA GLN A 306 -29.86 12.25 9.21
C GLN A 306 -29.50 13.41 10.14
N ILE A 307 -29.68 14.63 9.65
CA ILE A 307 -29.49 15.85 10.43
C ILE A 307 -30.84 16.56 10.44
N PHE A 308 -31.41 16.74 11.62
CA PHE A 308 -32.71 17.39 11.78
C PHE A 308 -32.58 18.86 12.23
N SER A 309 -31.38 19.28 12.67
CA SER A 309 -31.12 20.66 13.07
C SER A 309 -29.64 21.04 12.98
N LEU A 310 -29.37 22.35 12.86
CA LEU A 310 -28.02 22.91 13.00
C LEU A 310 -27.38 22.54 14.35
N ARG A 311 -28.15 22.56 15.45
CA ARG A 311 -27.65 22.22 16.79
C ARG A 311 -27.06 20.81 16.81
N GLU A 312 -27.80 19.85 16.27
CA GLU A 312 -27.34 18.46 16.15
C GLU A 312 -26.05 18.36 15.32
N ALA A 313 -25.99 19.02 14.16
CA ALA A 313 -24.79 19.03 13.32
C ALA A 313 -23.56 19.59 14.06
N THR A 314 -23.73 20.69 14.80
CA THR A 314 -22.64 21.30 15.58
C THR A 314 -22.20 20.46 16.78
N GLU A 315 -23.13 19.77 17.43
CA GLU A 315 -22.84 18.86 18.53
C GLU A 315 -22.06 17.64 18.04
N GLN A 316 -22.45 17.07 16.89
CA GLN A 316 -21.69 16.00 16.25
C GLN A 316 -20.28 16.45 15.86
N LEU A 317 -20.10 17.66 15.32
CA LEU A 317 -18.77 18.21 15.05
C LEU A 317 -17.91 18.36 16.32
N LYS A 318 -18.51 18.76 17.44
CA LYS A 318 -17.80 18.87 18.72
C LYS A 318 -17.34 17.49 19.22
N ILE A 319 -18.19 16.46 19.11
CA ILE A 319 -17.81 15.08 19.44
C ILE A 319 -16.66 14.61 18.55
N ILE A 320 -16.72 14.89 17.25
CA ILE A 320 -15.65 14.59 16.30
C ILE A 320 -14.35 15.30 16.73
N GLN A 321 -14.43 16.59 17.04
CA GLN A 321 -13.30 17.39 17.51
C GLN A 321 -12.63 16.74 18.73
N ASP A 322 -13.41 16.35 19.73
CA ASP A 322 -12.92 15.71 20.95
C ASP A 322 -12.28 14.34 20.67
N ILE A 323 -12.73 13.63 19.63
CA ILE A 323 -12.17 12.33 19.24
C ILE A 323 -10.84 12.49 18.51
N ILE A 324 -10.80 13.33 17.47
CA ILE A 324 -9.62 13.43 16.60
C ILE A 324 -8.49 14.24 17.25
N SER A 325 -8.80 15.08 18.25
CA SER A 325 -7.78 15.83 19.02
C SER A 325 -6.98 14.94 19.98
N ASP A 326 -7.49 13.76 20.35
CA ASP A 326 -6.85 12.87 21.32
C ASP A 326 -6.13 11.71 20.61
N SER A 327 -4.80 11.80 20.56
CA SER A 327 -3.93 10.77 19.98
C SER A 327 -3.96 9.44 20.74
N ASN A 328 -4.42 9.42 22.00
CA ASN A 328 -4.51 8.22 22.82
C ASN A 328 -5.80 7.44 22.58
N LYS A 329 -6.82 8.05 21.97
CA LYS A 329 -8.03 7.32 21.56
C LYS A 329 -7.70 6.21 20.58
N GLU A 330 -8.60 5.24 20.47
CA GLU A 330 -8.41 4.16 19.50
C GLU A 330 -8.41 4.73 18.08
N TRP A 331 -7.44 4.31 17.28
CA TRP A 331 -7.24 4.82 15.93
C TRP A 331 -8.46 4.60 15.03
N ASN A 332 -9.16 3.46 15.20
CA ASN A 332 -10.41 3.17 14.51
C ASN A 332 -11.48 4.22 14.82
N LYS A 333 -11.61 4.65 16.08
CA LYS A 333 -12.57 5.70 16.45
C LYS A 333 -12.21 7.05 15.83
N ARG A 334 -10.92 7.36 15.69
CA ARG A 334 -10.49 8.56 14.95
C ARG A 334 -10.82 8.48 13.47
N VAL A 335 -10.59 7.32 12.82
CA VAL A 335 -10.98 7.08 11.42
C VAL A 335 -12.49 7.26 11.24
N GLU A 336 -13.30 6.64 12.10
CA GLU A 336 -14.76 6.77 12.02
C GLU A 336 -15.24 8.21 12.29
N ALA A 337 -14.58 8.95 13.19
CA ALA A 337 -14.87 10.37 13.41
C ALA A 337 -14.55 11.24 12.19
N LEU A 338 -13.48 10.93 11.45
CA LEU A 338 -13.16 11.62 10.19
C LEU A 338 -14.19 11.31 9.10
N LYS A 339 -14.56 10.04 8.92
CA LYS A 339 -15.66 9.64 8.02
C LYS A 339 -16.97 10.33 8.39
N ARG A 340 -17.24 10.50 9.69
CA ARG A 340 -18.44 11.18 10.18
C ARG A 340 -18.53 12.63 9.72
N ILE A 341 -17.40 13.33 9.54
CA ILE A 341 -17.39 14.67 8.92
C ILE A 341 -17.98 14.60 7.51
N ARG A 342 -17.56 13.61 6.71
CA ARG A 342 -18.09 13.39 5.35
C ARG A 342 -19.56 13.02 5.38
N SER A 343 -19.98 12.14 6.29
CA SER A 343 -21.40 11.82 6.50
C SER A 343 -22.26 13.04 6.79
N LEU A 344 -21.77 13.99 7.61
CA LEU A 344 -22.52 15.22 7.91
C LEU A 344 -22.69 16.09 6.66
N ILE A 345 -21.67 16.19 5.82
CA ILE A 345 -21.72 16.94 4.56
C ILE A 345 -22.73 16.32 3.60
N VAL A 346 -22.68 15.00 3.42
CA VAL A 346 -23.63 14.24 2.57
C VAL A 346 -25.06 14.40 3.07
N ALA A 347 -25.26 14.46 4.39
CA ALA A 347 -26.56 14.71 5.02
C ALA A 347 -27.05 16.17 4.90
N GLY A 348 -26.33 17.04 4.18
CA GLY A 348 -26.75 18.41 3.92
C GLY A 348 -26.35 19.42 4.99
N ALA A 349 -25.36 19.12 5.85
CA ALA A 349 -24.90 20.07 6.88
C ALA A 349 -24.43 21.42 6.32
N LEU A 350 -23.94 21.45 5.07
CA LEU A 350 -23.51 22.69 4.40
C LEU A 350 -24.65 23.66 4.07
N ASN A 351 -25.92 23.23 4.23
CA ASN A 351 -27.09 24.10 4.10
C ASN A 351 -27.24 25.06 5.29
N TYR A 352 -26.51 24.84 6.39
CA TYR A 352 -26.51 25.73 7.54
C TYR A 352 -25.25 26.62 7.53
N GLU A 353 -25.40 27.94 7.41
CA GLU A 353 -24.25 28.86 7.29
C GLU A 353 -23.34 28.87 8.53
N GLU A 354 -23.90 28.59 9.71
CA GLU A 354 -23.17 28.51 10.96
C GLU A 354 -22.31 27.23 11.06
N PHE A 355 -22.62 26.21 10.26
CA PHE A 355 -21.81 24.98 10.20
C PHE A 355 -20.39 25.27 9.69
N TYR A 356 -20.23 26.26 8.81
CA TYR A 356 -18.92 26.70 8.32
C TYR A 356 -18.06 27.29 9.44
N ALA A 357 -18.67 27.95 10.43
CA ALA A 357 -17.96 28.45 11.60
C ALA A 357 -17.53 27.31 12.52
N ALA A 358 -18.40 26.30 12.71
CA ALA A 358 -18.09 25.12 13.50
C ALA A 358 -16.99 24.26 12.87
N LEU A 359 -16.96 24.11 11.54
CA LEU A 359 -15.91 23.38 10.83
C LEU A 359 -14.51 23.95 11.10
N ARG A 360 -14.36 25.27 11.26
CA ARG A 360 -13.07 25.90 11.55
C ARG A 360 -12.48 25.48 12.90
N ASN A 361 -13.30 24.99 13.83
CA ASN A 361 -12.79 24.45 15.09
C ASN A 361 -12.00 23.14 14.89
N LEU A 362 -12.12 22.51 13.71
CA LEU A 362 -11.38 21.31 13.33
C LEU A 362 -10.01 21.61 12.73
N ASP A 363 -9.64 22.87 12.44
CA ASP A 363 -8.39 23.21 11.76
C ASP A 363 -7.14 22.65 12.49
N ILE A 364 -7.03 22.92 13.80
CA ILE A 364 -5.92 22.42 14.64
C ILE A 364 -6.00 20.90 14.86
N PRO A 365 -7.16 20.32 15.21
CA PRO A 365 -7.32 18.86 15.31
C PRO A 365 -6.96 18.10 14.03
N LEU A 366 -7.40 18.58 12.86
CA LEU A 366 -7.05 17.99 11.56
C LEU A 366 -5.55 18.12 11.28
N GLN A 367 -4.94 19.27 11.59
CA GLN A 367 -3.50 19.44 11.48
C GLN A 367 -2.73 18.44 12.35
N ALA A 368 -3.18 18.17 13.57
CA ALA A 368 -2.60 17.16 14.45
C ALA A 368 -2.78 15.73 13.89
N THR A 369 -3.96 15.45 13.32
CA THR A 369 -4.28 14.15 12.71
C THR A 369 -3.37 13.82 11.52
N LEU A 370 -2.94 14.82 10.76
CA LEU A 370 -1.96 14.63 9.66
C LEU A 370 -0.56 14.22 10.15
N LYS A 371 -0.30 14.26 11.47
CA LYS A 371 0.96 13.82 12.10
C LYS A 371 0.80 12.50 12.85
N ASP A 372 -0.33 11.80 12.71
CA ASP A 372 -0.58 10.52 13.38
C ASP A 372 0.43 9.45 12.92
N LEU A 373 0.82 8.56 13.83
CA LEU A 373 1.75 7.46 13.56
C LEU A 373 1.13 6.37 12.68
N ARG A 374 -0.20 6.32 12.59
CA ARG A 374 -0.92 5.32 11.79
C ARG A 374 -1.30 5.88 10.44
N SER A 375 -0.77 5.25 9.39
CA SER A 375 -1.03 5.60 7.99
C SER A 375 -2.52 5.59 7.62
N GLN A 376 -3.33 4.73 8.24
CA GLN A 376 -4.77 4.67 8.02
C GLN A 376 -5.49 5.94 8.50
N VAL A 377 -5.09 6.49 9.67
CA VAL A 377 -5.66 7.73 10.20
C VAL A 377 -5.27 8.92 9.31
N VAL A 378 -3.99 8.99 8.94
CA VAL A 378 -3.47 10.05 8.05
C VAL A 378 -4.13 9.99 6.68
N ARG A 379 -4.29 8.80 6.10
CA ARG A 379 -5.00 8.59 4.83
C ARG A 379 -6.44 9.09 4.90
N GLU A 380 -7.19 8.68 5.91
CA GLU A 380 -8.60 9.09 6.07
C GLU A 380 -8.73 10.61 6.26
N ALA A 381 -7.78 11.22 6.99
CA ALA A 381 -7.73 12.68 7.12
C ALA A 381 -7.50 13.36 5.77
N CYS A 382 -6.59 12.85 4.94
CA CYS A 382 -6.35 13.37 3.60
C CYS A 382 -7.58 13.25 2.70
N VAL A 383 -8.29 12.11 2.73
CA VAL A 383 -9.55 11.92 1.99
C VAL A 383 -10.61 12.93 2.45
N THR A 384 -10.77 13.08 3.77
CA THR A 384 -11.74 14.01 4.36
C THR A 384 -11.44 15.47 4.01
N ILE A 385 -10.18 15.89 4.07
CA ILE A 385 -9.75 17.25 3.69
C ILE A 385 -9.97 17.50 2.19
N SER A 386 -9.71 16.49 1.35
CA SER A 386 -9.91 16.60 -0.10
C SER A 386 -11.40 16.80 -0.44
N TYR A 387 -12.27 16.02 0.21
CA TYR A 387 -13.72 16.16 0.04
C TYR A 387 -14.23 17.53 0.53
N LEU A 388 -13.78 17.97 1.71
CA LEU A 388 -14.08 19.31 2.23
C LEU A 388 -13.70 20.40 1.22
N SER A 389 -12.50 20.32 0.63
CA SER A 389 -12.05 21.28 -0.37
C SER A 389 -12.91 21.25 -1.63
N GLN A 390 -13.37 20.08 -2.08
CA GLN A 390 -14.23 19.95 -3.25
C GLN A 390 -15.63 20.56 -3.00
N CYS A 391 -16.23 20.29 -1.84
CA CYS A 391 -17.58 20.80 -1.53
C CYS A 391 -17.59 22.30 -1.22
N LEU A 392 -16.57 22.81 -0.55
CA LEU A 392 -16.54 24.19 -0.05
C LEU A 392 -15.90 25.18 -1.04
N GLY A 393 -15.07 24.70 -1.97
CA GLY A 393 -14.31 25.53 -2.89
C GLY A 393 -13.55 26.65 -2.16
N ASN A 394 -13.68 27.90 -2.62
CA ASN A 394 -13.02 29.05 -1.99
C ASN A 394 -13.44 29.32 -0.53
N LYS A 395 -14.58 28.81 -0.06
CA LYS A 395 -14.95 28.91 1.37
C LYS A 395 -14.01 28.10 2.27
N PHE A 396 -13.22 27.19 1.71
CA PHE A 396 -12.21 26.39 2.42
C PHE A 396 -10.89 27.12 2.66
N GLU A 397 -10.72 28.37 2.19
CA GLU A 397 -9.41 29.03 2.14
C GLU A 397 -8.65 29.12 3.47
N LYS A 398 -9.36 29.37 4.59
CA LYS A 398 -8.73 29.51 5.90
C LYS A 398 -8.21 28.18 6.42
N THR A 399 -9.01 27.13 6.29
CA THR A 399 -8.62 25.77 6.66
C THR A 399 -7.51 25.27 5.74
N ALA A 400 -7.60 25.53 4.44
CA ALA A 400 -6.53 25.21 3.48
C ALA A 400 -5.19 25.87 3.86
N GLU A 401 -5.20 27.16 4.23
CA GLU A 401 -4.00 27.89 4.68
C GLU A 401 -3.31 27.20 5.87
N VAL A 402 -4.09 26.69 6.82
CA VAL A 402 -3.56 25.98 8.01
C VAL A 402 -3.03 24.57 7.69
N LEU A 403 -3.69 23.87 6.76
CA LEU A 403 -3.42 22.45 6.48
C LEU A 403 -2.41 22.22 5.36
N LEU A 404 -2.19 23.19 4.47
CA LEU A 404 -1.39 23.01 3.25
C LEU A 404 0.06 22.60 3.55
N GLN A 405 0.75 23.27 4.48
CA GLN A 405 2.14 22.90 4.83
C GLN A 405 2.24 21.50 5.47
N PRO A 406 1.39 21.12 6.45
CA PRO A 406 1.33 19.75 6.96
C PRO A 406 1.12 18.69 5.87
N LEU A 407 0.25 18.95 4.89
CA LEU A 407 0.01 18.03 3.77
C LEU A 407 1.21 17.93 2.83
N ILE A 408 1.87 19.05 2.52
CA ILE A 408 3.11 19.05 1.73
C ILE A 408 4.20 18.23 2.44
N ASN A 409 4.29 18.31 3.77
CA ASN A 409 5.28 17.54 4.54
C ASN A 409 5.06 16.02 4.46
N LEU A 410 3.84 15.56 4.12
CA LEU A 410 3.58 14.13 3.92
C LEU A 410 4.23 13.59 2.64
N ILE A 411 4.43 14.42 1.61
CA ILE A 411 4.92 13.99 0.28
C ILE A 411 6.29 13.29 0.36
N GLN A 412 7.13 13.66 1.32
CA GLN A 412 8.45 13.05 1.56
C GLN A 412 8.42 11.82 2.49
N ASN A 413 7.24 11.38 2.94
CA ASN A 413 7.12 10.27 3.88
C ASN A 413 7.56 8.95 3.23
N SER A 414 8.27 8.10 3.98
CA SER A 414 8.74 6.79 3.48
C SER A 414 7.60 5.80 3.26
N ALA A 415 6.48 5.92 3.98
CA ALA A 415 5.29 5.14 3.74
C ALA A 415 4.53 5.72 2.54
N LYS A 416 4.54 4.98 1.43
CA LYS A 416 3.96 5.42 0.15
C LYS A 416 2.49 5.80 0.24
N VAL A 417 1.71 5.13 1.08
CA VAL A 417 0.30 5.47 1.34
C VAL A 417 0.17 6.89 1.90
N MET A 418 1.04 7.27 2.84
CA MET A 418 1.03 8.62 3.42
C MET A 418 1.54 9.67 2.42
N ALA A 419 2.63 9.37 1.70
CA ALA A 419 3.19 10.27 0.69
C ALA A 419 2.21 10.58 -0.45
N SER A 420 1.61 9.54 -1.01
CA SER A 420 0.61 9.70 -2.08
C SER A 420 -0.67 10.37 -1.57
N SER A 421 -1.13 10.07 -0.35
CA SER A 421 -2.30 10.73 0.25
C SER A 421 -2.08 12.23 0.42
N GLY A 422 -0.90 12.63 0.90
CA GLY A 422 -0.53 14.05 1.02
C GLY A 422 -0.50 14.76 -0.33
N LEU A 423 0.14 14.15 -1.34
CA LEU A 423 0.21 14.69 -2.70
C LEU A 423 -1.19 14.91 -3.30
N ILE A 424 -2.07 13.92 -3.20
CA ILE A 424 -3.43 13.99 -3.75
C ILE A 424 -4.26 15.05 -3.00
N ALA A 425 -4.17 15.10 -1.68
CA ALA A 425 -4.89 16.12 -0.90
C ALA A 425 -4.47 17.54 -1.27
N VAL A 426 -3.17 17.79 -1.49
CA VAL A 426 -2.71 19.10 -1.97
C VAL A 426 -3.28 19.39 -3.37
N ARG A 427 -3.33 18.40 -4.27
CA ARG A 427 -3.92 18.55 -5.61
C ARG A 427 -5.40 18.95 -5.54
N PHE A 428 -6.20 18.29 -4.72
CA PHE A 428 -7.60 18.68 -4.51
C PHE A 428 -7.73 20.11 -3.98
N ILE A 429 -6.87 20.50 -3.03
CA ILE A 429 -6.89 21.87 -2.49
C ILE A 429 -6.60 22.89 -3.59
N ILE A 430 -5.52 22.72 -4.35
CA ILE A 430 -5.13 23.71 -5.38
C ILE A 430 -6.12 23.74 -6.56
N GLN A 431 -6.80 22.63 -6.85
CA GLN A 431 -7.82 22.56 -7.91
C GLN A 431 -9.10 23.31 -7.50
N ASN A 432 -9.53 23.18 -6.24
CA ASN A 432 -10.85 23.65 -5.80
C ASN A 432 -10.80 24.96 -4.99
N THR A 433 -9.65 25.33 -4.39
CA THR A 433 -9.50 26.49 -3.50
C THR A 433 -8.46 27.48 -4.05
N GLN A 434 -8.90 28.44 -4.88
CA GLN A 434 -8.02 29.42 -5.56
C GLN A 434 -7.72 30.66 -4.70
N SER A 435 -7.22 30.44 -3.48
CA SER A 435 -6.88 31.54 -2.56
C SER A 435 -5.43 32.00 -2.71
N SER A 436 -5.23 33.32 -2.84
CA SER A 436 -3.90 33.93 -2.96
C SER A 436 -2.98 33.59 -1.77
N ARG A 437 -3.56 33.29 -0.61
CA ARG A 437 -2.84 32.92 0.62
C ARG A 437 -2.06 31.61 0.52
N LEU A 438 -2.45 30.73 -0.40
CA LEU A 438 -1.76 29.45 -0.61
C LEU A 438 -0.48 29.59 -1.44
N ILE A 439 -0.39 30.64 -2.27
CA ILE A 439 0.74 30.84 -3.20
C ILE A 439 2.08 30.98 -2.46
N PRO A 440 2.20 31.76 -1.36
CA PRO A 440 3.45 31.80 -0.59
C PRO A 440 3.89 30.43 -0.07
N ILE A 441 2.97 29.58 0.36
CA ILE A 441 3.29 28.25 0.89
C ILE A 441 3.83 27.35 -0.23
N ILE A 442 3.16 27.33 -1.38
CA ILE A 442 3.56 26.53 -2.55
C ILE A 442 4.93 26.98 -3.06
N THR A 443 5.10 28.30 -3.29
CA THR A 443 6.35 28.86 -3.83
C THR A 443 7.52 28.72 -2.85
N TYR A 444 7.29 28.88 -1.54
CA TYR A 444 8.31 28.63 -0.53
C TYR A 444 8.84 27.19 -0.61
N ASN A 445 7.95 26.20 -0.71
CA ASN A 445 8.37 24.79 -0.80
C ASN A 445 9.06 24.46 -2.13
N ALA A 446 8.65 25.09 -3.24
CA ALA A 446 9.35 24.96 -4.52
C ALA A 446 10.79 25.49 -4.47
N ILE A 447 11.01 26.62 -3.78
CA ILE A 447 12.33 27.30 -3.76
C ILE A 447 13.24 26.77 -2.64
N LYS A 448 12.71 26.56 -1.43
CA LYS A 448 13.52 26.41 -0.20
C LYS A 448 13.49 24.99 0.40
N SER A 449 12.61 24.10 -0.05
CA SER A 449 12.51 22.77 0.55
C SER A 449 13.78 21.95 0.33
N LYS A 450 14.24 21.27 1.37
CA LYS A 450 15.40 20.36 1.28
C LYS A 450 15.04 19.01 0.63
N SER A 451 13.78 18.59 0.69
CA SER A 451 13.31 17.34 0.05
C SER A 451 13.16 17.54 -1.45
N LYS A 452 13.78 16.66 -2.23
CA LYS A 452 13.65 16.66 -3.69
C LYS A 452 12.22 16.35 -4.12
N GLU A 453 11.53 15.47 -3.41
CA GLU A 453 10.15 15.06 -3.68
C GLU A 453 9.19 16.24 -3.48
N ILE A 454 9.36 17.00 -2.40
CA ILE A 454 8.56 18.20 -2.13
C ILE A 454 8.84 19.29 -3.17
N ARG A 455 10.12 19.55 -3.52
CA ARG A 455 10.45 20.55 -4.55
C ARG A 455 9.85 20.20 -5.90
N LYS A 456 10.01 18.94 -6.34
CA LYS A 456 9.41 18.40 -7.57
C LYS A 456 7.89 18.61 -7.59
N ALA A 457 7.18 18.13 -6.57
CA ALA A 457 5.73 18.28 -6.48
C ALA A 457 5.29 19.74 -6.43
N SER A 458 6.02 20.59 -5.69
CA SER A 458 5.71 22.02 -5.60
C SER A 458 5.89 22.75 -6.94
N CYS A 459 6.84 22.33 -7.78
CA CYS A 459 6.97 22.84 -9.14
C CYS A 459 5.78 22.46 -10.02
N GLU A 460 5.25 21.24 -9.89
CA GLU A 460 3.99 20.83 -10.55
C GLU A 460 2.80 21.66 -10.05
N PHE A 461 2.75 21.99 -8.75
CA PHE A 461 1.68 22.84 -8.21
C PHE A 461 1.78 24.27 -8.74
N VAL A 462 2.99 24.82 -8.88
CA VAL A 462 3.20 26.13 -9.50
C VAL A 462 2.74 26.12 -10.96
N GLU A 463 3.09 25.10 -11.74
CA GLU A 463 2.61 24.91 -13.12
C GLU A 463 1.07 24.93 -13.17
N TYR A 464 0.42 24.16 -12.28
CA TYR A 464 -1.04 24.12 -12.21
C TYR A 464 -1.66 25.49 -11.87
N VAL A 465 -1.12 26.19 -10.87
CA VAL A 465 -1.58 27.53 -10.47
C VAL A 465 -1.48 28.50 -11.64
N LEU A 466 -0.34 28.54 -12.33
CA LEU A 466 -0.13 29.43 -13.47
C LEU A 466 -1.06 29.12 -14.66
N GLY A 467 -1.37 27.83 -14.88
CA GLY A 467 -2.24 27.39 -15.97
C GLY A 467 -3.73 27.55 -15.71
N ASN A 468 -4.18 27.46 -14.45
CA ASN A 468 -5.60 27.25 -14.13
C ASN A 468 -6.20 28.31 -13.19
N TRP A 469 -5.40 29.09 -12.47
CA TRP A 469 -5.94 30.08 -11.53
C TRP A 469 -6.24 31.42 -12.20
N SER A 470 -7.18 32.17 -11.60
CA SER A 470 -7.48 33.53 -12.07
C SER A 470 -6.26 34.46 -11.91
N ARG A 471 -6.07 35.37 -12.86
CA ARG A 471 -5.00 36.39 -12.78
C ARG A 471 -5.10 37.23 -11.51
N HIS A 472 -6.32 37.52 -11.06
CA HIS A 472 -6.57 38.30 -9.85
C HIS A 472 -6.01 37.62 -8.60
N SER A 473 -6.18 36.29 -8.47
CA SER A 473 -5.65 35.53 -7.33
C SER A 473 -4.11 35.52 -7.28
N MET A 474 -3.43 35.72 -8.42
CA MET A 474 -1.97 35.64 -8.53
C MET A 474 -1.26 37.00 -8.56
N GLU A 475 -1.98 38.08 -8.84
CA GLU A 475 -1.43 39.42 -9.11
C GLU A 475 -0.44 39.91 -8.05
N ARG A 476 -0.76 39.66 -6.77
CA ARG A 476 0.08 40.08 -5.63
C ARG A 476 1.34 39.23 -5.42
N HIS A 477 1.44 38.10 -6.12
CA HIS A 477 2.49 37.09 -5.92
C HIS A 477 3.33 36.82 -7.17
N ILE A 478 3.24 37.70 -8.18
CA ILE A 478 3.98 37.54 -9.45
C ILE A 478 5.49 37.39 -9.19
N GLY A 479 6.08 38.20 -8.31
CA GLY A 479 7.52 38.13 -8.00
C GLY A 479 7.94 36.77 -7.43
N THR A 480 7.20 36.24 -6.46
CA THR A 480 7.48 34.93 -5.84
C THR A 480 7.22 33.77 -6.79
N LEU A 481 6.21 33.88 -7.66
CA LEU A 481 5.95 32.88 -8.71
C LEU A 481 7.08 32.86 -9.74
N GLN A 482 7.58 34.02 -10.17
CA GLN A 482 8.72 34.12 -11.06
C GLN A 482 10.00 33.54 -10.44
N GLU A 483 10.24 33.80 -9.15
CA GLU A 483 11.38 33.20 -8.44
C GLU A 483 11.25 31.67 -8.35
N ALA A 484 10.05 31.16 -8.06
CA ALA A 484 9.78 29.73 -8.01
C ALA A 484 10.04 29.03 -9.35
N VAL A 485 9.56 29.62 -10.47
CA VAL A 485 9.82 29.10 -11.82
C VAL A 485 11.31 29.12 -12.14
N LYS A 486 12.02 30.22 -11.87
CA LYS A 486 13.47 30.33 -12.08
C LYS A 486 14.24 29.29 -11.28
N SER A 487 13.88 29.12 -10.00
CA SER A 487 14.48 28.12 -9.12
C SER A 487 14.24 26.71 -9.64
N GLY A 488 13.01 26.40 -10.08
CA GLY A 488 12.64 25.08 -10.59
C GLY A 488 13.33 24.72 -11.92
N ILE A 489 13.52 25.68 -12.84
CA ILE A 489 14.29 25.48 -14.08
C ILE A 489 15.75 25.08 -13.79
N ALA A 490 16.30 25.59 -12.69
CA ALA A 490 17.65 25.30 -12.23
C ALA A 490 17.73 24.15 -11.20
N ASP A 491 16.61 23.48 -10.88
CA ASP A 491 16.60 22.40 -9.88
C ASP A 491 17.47 21.22 -10.35
N ALA A 492 18.01 20.47 -9.39
CA ALA A 492 18.78 19.25 -9.67
C ALA A 492 17.89 18.11 -10.20
N ASP A 493 16.62 18.07 -9.82
CA ASP A 493 15.66 17.05 -10.25
C ASP A 493 15.13 17.32 -11.68
N PRO A 494 15.19 16.33 -12.60
CA PRO A 494 14.78 16.54 -14.00
C PRO A 494 13.27 16.79 -14.16
N GLU A 495 12.43 16.21 -13.31
CA GLU A 495 10.97 16.39 -13.41
C GLU A 495 10.56 17.77 -12.88
N ALA A 496 11.21 18.24 -11.81
CA ALA A 496 11.06 19.63 -11.36
C ALA A 496 11.40 20.63 -12.48
N ARG A 497 12.54 20.43 -13.17
CA ARG A 497 12.93 21.24 -14.33
C ARG A 497 11.92 21.17 -15.47
N GLN A 498 11.35 20.00 -15.73
CA GLN A 498 10.37 19.81 -16.79
C GLN A 498 9.08 20.58 -16.51
N SER A 499 8.55 20.49 -15.29
CA SER A 499 7.34 21.20 -14.89
C SER A 499 7.55 22.72 -14.88
N SER A 500 8.71 23.22 -14.45
CA SER A 500 8.99 24.66 -14.48
C SER A 500 9.28 25.24 -15.87
N ARG A 501 9.54 24.40 -16.89
CA ARG A 501 9.72 24.83 -18.29
C ARG A 501 8.40 24.89 -19.07
N ARG A 502 7.40 24.11 -18.64
CA ARG A 502 6.02 24.20 -19.12
C ARG A 502 5.39 25.46 -18.53
#